data_AF-A0A2N6NL19-F1
#
_entry.id   AF-A0A2N6NL19-F1
#
_cell.length_a   1.000
_cell.length_b   1.000
_cell.length_c   1.000
_cell.angle_alpha   90.00
_cell.angle_beta   90.00
_cell.angle_gamma   90.00
#
_symmetry.space_group_name_H-M   'P 1'
#
loop_
_entity.id
_entity.type
_entity.pdbx_description
1 polymer ?
#
loop_
_entity_poly.entity_id
_entity_poly.type
_entity_poly.pdbx_seq_one_letter_code
_entity_poly.pdbx_strand_id
1 'polypeptide(L)'
;MSSTKATAMSTRSPTIKRISEISSSPSRDYAAHPLETDLFEWHFTLRGPPNSAYSEGVYHGRIVLPPTYPLRPPMFRFTTPNGRFEANREICLSISGHHEETWQPAWGVRTALVALRSFMETEARGQLGGLETTDDVRRRLAKDSGAWICSTCAKSNAEIIKDCEERCQDPDSTVSDVAVPQELKMVWKDELKTDDSRQEDQPAAESTSEDSELAEGFVQTAPQVSTPVNAHPAAAPPRPPQIAHLEASQNATPTQEQRVHATPTQTQTTDEAIPLWIDRAIVVLVVLLVALLIKVLFGL
;
A
#
# COMPACT_ATOMS: atom_id res chain seq x y z
N MET A 1 -5.43 -40.87 15.60
CA MET A 1 -6.31 -39.68 15.58
C MET A 1 -5.55 -38.54 16.27
N SER A 2 -4.70 -37.82 15.53
CA SER A 2 -3.96 -36.67 16.08
C SER A 2 -4.82 -35.42 15.93
N SER A 3 -5.31 -34.91 17.05
CA SER A 3 -6.04 -33.65 17.14
C SER A 3 -5.04 -32.50 17.07
N THR A 4 -5.06 -31.76 15.96
CA THR A 4 -4.31 -30.52 15.77
C THR A 4 -4.91 -29.45 16.69
N LYS A 5 -4.15 -29.01 17.70
CA LYS A 5 -4.51 -27.86 18.54
C LYS A 5 -4.51 -26.60 17.66
N ALA A 6 -5.71 -26.06 17.42
CA ALA A 6 -5.85 -24.68 16.96
C ALA A 6 -5.21 -23.74 18.00
N THR A 7 -4.23 -22.95 17.57
CA THR A 7 -3.59 -21.95 18.42
C THR A 7 -4.59 -20.82 18.66
N ALA A 8 -5.17 -20.78 19.87
CA ALA A 8 -6.04 -19.69 20.29
C ALA A 8 -5.23 -18.39 20.35
N MET A 9 -5.42 -17.51 19.37
CA MET A 9 -4.76 -16.20 19.33
C MET A 9 -5.38 -15.26 20.38
N SER A 10 -4.51 -14.56 21.10
CA SER A 10 -4.83 -13.68 22.22
C SER A 10 -5.68 -12.47 21.80
N THR A 11 -6.96 -12.45 22.19
CA THR A 11 -7.97 -11.40 21.95
C THR A 11 -7.70 -10.07 22.70
N ARG A 12 -6.47 -9.84 23.19
CA ARG A 12 -6.15 -8.72 24.09
C ARG A 12 -5.55 -7.49 23.41
N SER A 13 -5.10 -7.55 22.16
CA SER A 13 -4.58 -6.35 21.49
C SER A 13 -5.72 -5.44 21.00
N PRO A 14 -5.67 -4.11 21.25
CA PRO A 14 -6.65 -3.16 20.71
C PRO A 14 -6.79 -3.23 19.18
N THR A 15 -5.70 -3.58 18.49
CA THR A 15 -5.68 -3.79 17.03
C THR A 15 -6.54 -4.99 16.62
N ILE A 16 -6.44 -6.12 17.31
CA ILE A 16 -7.26 -7.31 17.02
C ILE A 16 -8.76 -7.03 17.28
N LYS A 17 -9.10 -6.25 18.31
CA LYS A 17 -10.49 -5.85 18.57
C LYS A 17 -11.07 -5.00 17.43
N ARG A 18 -10.35 -3.95 16.99
CA ARG A 18 -10.81 -3.14 15.83
C ARG A 18 -10.89 -3.95 14.54
N ILE A 19 -9.94 -4.85 14.32
CA ILE A 19 -9.95 -5.78 13.18
C ILE A 19 -11.23 -6.64 13.20
N SER A 20 -11.57 -7.21 14.35
CA SER A 20 -12.80 -8.01 14.51
C SER A 20 -14.06 -7.17 14.26
N GLU A 21 -14.12 -5.95 14.78
CA GLU A 21 -15.26 -5.04 14.56
C GLU A 21 -15.47 -4.76 13.07
N ILE A 22 -14.38 -4.59 12.30
CA ILE A 22 -14.44 -4.35 10.86
C ILE A 22 -15.14 -5.50 10.13
N SER A 23 -14.79 -6.74 10.47
CA SER A 23 -15.39 -7.93 9.86
C SER A 23 -16.88 -8.11 10.17
N SER A 24 -17.40 -7.48 11.23
CA SER A 24 -18.75 -7.71 11.75
C SER A 24 -19.80 -6.68 11.30
N SER A 25 -19.41 -5.58 10.64
CA SER A 25 -20.38 -4.58 10.14
C SER A 25 -20.38 -4.57 8.61
N PRO A 26 -21.41 -5.13 7.96
CA PRO A 26 -21.46 -5.21 6.51
C PRO A 26 -21.75 -3.83 5.89
N SER A 27 -21.27 -3.62 4.67
CA SER A 27 -21.53 -2.42 3.86
C SER A 27 -22.07 -2.81 2.49
N ARG A 28 -22.94 -1.97 1.92
CA ARG A 28 -23.51 -2.18 0.57
C ARG A 28 -22.50 -1.85 -0.53
N ASP A 29 -21.56 -0.97 -0.24
CA ASP A 29 -20.58 -0.46 -1.20
C ASP A 29 -19.30 -1.29 -1.25
N TYR A 30 -18.99 -2.03 -0.19
CA TYR A 30 -17.78 -2.83 -0.12
C TYR A 30 -17.87 -4.03 0.81
N ALA A 31 -17.08 -5.05 0.50
CA ALA A 31 -16.75 -6.14 1.39
C ALA A 31 -15.26 -6.04 1.77
N ALA A 32 -14.91 -6.31 3.02
CA ALA A 32 -13.52 -6.42 3.45
C ALA A 32 -13.38 -7.45 4.57
N HIS A 33 -12.38 -8.32 4.48
CA HIS A 33 -12.11 -9.34 5.49
C HIS A 33 -10.62 -9.73 5.50
N PRO A 34 -10.06 -10.11 6.66
CA PRO A 34 -8.72 -10.67 6.73
C PRO A 34 -8.64 -12.00 5.98
N LEU A 35 -7.43 -12.40 5.58
CA LEU A 35 -7.16 -13.76 5.16
C LEU A 35 -7.24 -14.70 6.37
N GLU A 36 -7.66 -15.94 6.11
CA GLU A 36 -7.68 -16.98 7.15
C GLU A 36 -6.27 -17.32 7.65
N THR A 37 -5.27 -17.14 6.78
CA THR A 37 -3.86 -17.45 7.07
C THR A 37 -3.11 -16.29 7.71
N ASP A 38 -3.54 -15.05 7.51
CA ASP A 38 -2.86 -13.85 8.00
C ASP A 38 -3.86 -12.71 8.29
N LEU A 39 -3.91 -12.27 9.55
CA LEU A 39 -4.77 -11.17 10.00
C LEU A 39 -4.28 -9.79 9.54
N PHE A 40 -3.04 -9.68 9.06
CA PHE A 40 -2.46 -8.44 8.53
C PHE A 40 -2.63 -8.30 7.02
N GLU A 41 -3.01 -9.35 6.31
CA GLU A 41 -3.38 -9.28 4.90
C GLU A 41 -4.89 -9.46 4.75
N TRP A 42 -5.53 -8.54 4.03
CA TRP A 42 -6.97 -8.54 3.85
C TRP A 42 -7.31 -8.49 2.38
N HIS A 43 -8.47 -9.04 2.05
CA HIS A 43 -9.12 -8.79 0.77
C HIS A 43 -10.20 -7.76 0.94
N PHE A 44 -10.38 -6.96 -0.11
CA PHE A 44 -11.52 -6.08 -0.25
C PHE A 44 -12.13 -6.23 -1.63
N THR A 45 -13.42 -5.94 -1.73
CA THR A 45 -14.15 -5.81 -2.99
C THR A 45 -14.96 -4.53 -2.91
N LEU A 46 -14.77 -3.61 -3.86
CA LEU A 46 -15.39 -2.28 -3.88
C LEU A 46 -16.30 -2.13 -5.09
N ARG A 47 -17.50 -1.59 -4.89
CA ARG A 47 -18.29 -1.02 -5.98
C ARG A 47 -17.63 0.27 -6.45
N GLY A 48 -17.61 0.50 -7.76
CA GLY A 48 -17.13 1.76 -8.31
C GLY A 48 -17.93 2.96 -7.79
N PRO A 49 -17.34 4.17 -7.81
CA PRO A 49 -18.05 5.40 -7.51
C PRO A 49 -19.28 5.59 -8.40
N PRO A 50 -20.43 6.01 -7.85
CA PRO A 50 -21.63 6.24 -8.64
C PRO A 50 -21.40 7.43 -9.58
N ASN A 51 -22.13 7.48 -10.70
CA ASN A 51 -22.06 8.59 -11.67
C ASN A 51 -20.66 8.83 -12.30
N SER A 52 -19.77 7.84 -12.25
CA SER A 52 -18.42 7.92 -12.83
C SER A 52 -18.23 6.93 -14.00
N ALA A 53 -17.05 6.92 -14.63
CA ALA A 53 -16.66 5.88 -15.59
C ALA A 53 -16.59 4.46 -14.98
N TYR A 54 -16.60 4.37 -13.65
CA TYR A 54 -16.44 3.13 -12.89
C TYR A 54 -17.75 2.59 -12.31
N SER A 55 -18.89 3.29 -12.51
CA SER A 55 -20.15 3.05 -11.79
C SER A 55 -20.72 1.63 -11.91
N GLU A 56 -20.52 0.97 -13.04
CA GLU A 56 -20.96 -0.42 -13.28
C GLU A 56 -19.94 -1.46 -12.78
N GLY A 57 -18.82 -1.02 -12.23
CA GLY A 57 -17.71 -1.89 -11.87
C GLY A 57 -17.71 -2.36 -10.43
N VAL A 58 -17.10 -3.53 -10.24
CA VAL A 58 -16.83 -4.15 -8.95
C VAL A 58 -15.40 -4.63 -8.94
N TYR A 59 -14.58 -4.11 -8.04
CA TYR A 59 -13.12 -4.25 -8.10
C TYR A 59 -12.61 -4.94 -6.84
N HIS A 60 -11.90 -6.04 -7.01
CA HIS A 60 -11.22 -6.75 -5.94
C HIS A 60 -9.80 -6.24 -5.77
N GLY A 61 -9.31 -6.31 -4.54
CA GLY A 61 -7.96 -5.94 -4.20
C GLY A 61 -7.53 -6.47 -2.85
N ARG A 62 -6.32 -6.09 -2.46
CA ARG A 62 -5.71 -6.48 -1.19
C ARG A 62 -5.27 -5.27 -0.39
N ILE A 63 -5.39 -5.40 0.92
CA ILE A 63 -4.81 -4.50 1.91
C ILE A 63 -3.71 -5.26 2.65
N VAL A 64 -2.58 -4.60 2.85
CA VAL A 64 -1.53 -5.09 3.77
C VAL A 64 -1.42 -4.10 4.92
N LEU A 65 -1.68 -4.57 6.13
CA LEU A 65 -1.55 -3.82 7.37
C LEU A 65 -0.13 -3.96 7.89
N PRO A 66 0.60 -2.86 8.16
CA PRO A 66 1.90 -2.97 8.81
C PRO A 66 1.75 -3.49 10.25
N PRO A 67 2.80 -4.11 10.83
CA PRO A 67 2.79 -4.54 12.24
C PRO A 67 2.50 -3.40 13.24
N THR A 68 2.78 -2.17 12.83
CA THR A 68 2.53 -0.95 13.61
C THR A 68 1.13 -0.37 13.41
N TYR A 69 0.24 -1.02 12.65
CA TYR A 69 -1.13 -0.55 12.42
C TYR A 69 -1.92 -0.45 13.74
N PRO A 70 -2.67 0.65 13.99
CA PRO A 70 -3.00 1.74 13.06
C PRO A 70 -2.08 2.95 13.13
N LEU A 71 -0.93 2.89 13.82
CA LEU A 71 -0.01 4.04 13.89
C LEU A 71 0.58 4.39 12.52
N ARG A 72 0.77 3.38 11.66
CA ARG A 72 1.10 3.57 10.25
C ARG A 72 -0.06 3.15 9.35
N PRO A 73 -0.21 3.79 8.18
CA PRO A 73 -1.27 3.49 7.23
C PRO A 73 -1.13 2.10 6.58
N PRO A 74 -2.23 1.57 6.05
CA PRO A 74 -2.22 0.37 5.20
C PRO A 74 -1.59 0.62 3.82
N MET A 75 -1.22 -0.47 3.15
CA MET A 75 -0.87 -0.48 1.72
C MET A 75 -2.00 -1.13 0.92
N PHE A 76 -2.27 -0.62 -0.29
CA PHE A 76 -3.35 -1.10 -1.15
C PHE A 76 -2.82 -1.53 -2.51
N ARG A 77 -3.48 -2.53 -3.09
CA ARG A 77 -3.37 -2.91 -4.51
C ARG A 77 -4.70 -3.43 -5.01
N PHE A 78 -5.11 -3.03 -6.21
CA PHE A 78 -6.21 -3.68 -6.91
C PHE A 78 -5.68 -4.93 -7.61
N THR A 79 -6.43 -6.03 -7.60
CA THR A 79 -6.14 -7.21 -8.42
C THR A 79 -7.01 -7.21 -9.69
N THR A 80 -8.21 -6.64 -9.61
CA THR A 80 -9.09 -6.43 -10.76
C THR A 80 -8.62 -5.21 -11.56
N PRO A 81 -8.35 -5.34 -12.87
CA PRO A 81 -8.04 -4.20 -13.74
C PRO A 81 -9.19 -3.19 -13.74
N ASN A 82 -8.86 -1.91 -13.58
CA ASN A 82 -9.87 -0.85 -13.44
C ASN A 82 -9.59 0.42 -14.29
N GLY A 83 -8.39 0.59 -14.85
CA GLY A 83 -8.05 1.75 -15.69
C GLY A 83 -7.67 3.02 -14.91
N ARG A 84 -7.67 2.96 -13.58
CA ARG A 84 -7.18 4.01 -12.67
C ARG A 84 -5.85 3.64 -12.05
N PHE A 85 -5.76 2.39 -11.60
CA PHE A 85 -4.62 1.83 -10.91
C PHE A 85 -4.16 0.58 -11.65
N GLU A 86 -2.85 0.42 -11.77
CA GLU A 86 -2.24 -0.78 -12.34
C GLU A 86 -2.54 -1.99 -11.44
N ALA A 87 -3.01 -3.08 -12.05
CA ALA A 87 -3.35 -4.29 -11.31
C ALA A 87 -2.10 -4.92 -10.69
N ASN A 88 -2.23 -5.33 -9.43
CA ASN A 88 -1.19 -5.91 -8.59
C ASN A 88 0.00 -4.98 -8.28
N ARG A 89 -0.10 -3.68 -8.60
CA ARG A 89 0.87 -2.67 -8.20
C ARG A 89 0.43 -1.99 -6.91
N GLU A 90 1.39 -1.68 -6.04
CA GLU A 90 1.13 -0.87 -4.86
C GLU A 90 0.73 0.55 -5.25
N ILE A 91 -0.25 1.08 -4.53
CA ILE A 91 -0.83 2.41 -4.77
C ILE A 91 -0.34 3.36 -3.70
N CYS A 92 0.19 4.52 -4.12
CA CYS A 92 0.54 5.60 -3.22
C CYS A 92 -0.48 6.75 -3.30
N LEU A 93 -1.25 6.91 -2.23
CA LEU A 93 -2.20 8.01 -1.97
C LEU A 93 -1.88 8.66 -0.62
N SER A 94 -2.44 9.84 -0.35
CA SER A 94 -2.40 10.51 0.97
C SER A 94 -2.96 9.67 2.14
N ILE A 95 -3.68 8.59 1.84
CA ILE A 95 -4.20 7.61 2.80
C ILE A 95 -3.33 6.35 2.94
N SER A 96 -2.23 6.28 2.21
CA SER A 96 -1.31 5.13 2.13
C SER A 96 0.05 5.47 2.73
N GLY A 97 0.90 4.47 2.95
CA GLY A 97 2.24 4.58 3.54
C GLY A 97 3.24 5.55 2.90
N HIS A 98 2.89 6.19 1.78
CA HIS A 98 3.75 7.19 1.15
C HIS A 98 3.65 8.58 1.80
N HIS A 99 2.56 8.86 2.51
CA HIS A 99 2.29 10.12 3.23
C HIS A 99 1.92 9.83 4.69
N GLU A 100 2.90 9.34 5.46
CA GLU A 100 2.68 9.02 6.89
C GLU A 100 2.24 10.26 7.70
N GLU A 101 2.60 11.46 7.24
CA GLU A 101 2.25 12.75 7.85
C GLU A 101 0.76 13.09 7.75
N THR A 102 0.06 12.61 6.72
CA THR A 102 -1.38 12.86 6.53
C THR A 102 -2.25 11.77 7.15
N TRP A 103 -1.69 10.60 7.46
CA TRP A 103 -2.42 9.50 8.07
C TRP A 103 -2.79 9.79 9.54
N GLN A 104 -4.07 9.57 9.88
CA GLN A 104 -4.50 9.58 11.27
C GLN A 104 -4.80 8.17 11.75
N PRO A 105 -4.24 7.70 12.89
CA PRO A 105 -4.54 6.37 13.45
C PRO A 105 -6.01 6.12 13.80
N ALA A 106 -6.82 7.18 13.80
CA ALA A 106 -8.27 7.12 13.95
C ALA A 106 -8.98 6.65 12.67
N TRP A 107 -8.36 6.80 11.49
CA TRP A 107 -8.91 6.30 10.23
C TRP A 107 -8.71 4.78 10.18
N GLY A 108 -9.81 4.04 10.32
CA GLY A 108 -9.78 2.59 10.20
C GLY A 108 -9.79 2.15 8.73
N VAL A 109 -9.70 0.82 8.51
CA VAL A 109 -9.82 0.20 7.17
C VAL A 109 -11.05 0.68 6.42
N ARG A 110 -12.21 0.81 7.09
CA ARG A 110 -13.45 1.30 6.47
C ARG A 110 -13.29 2.70 5.88
N THR A 111 -12.78 3.64 6.67
CA THR A 111 -12.55 5.02 6.24
C THR A 111 -11.58 5.04 5.07
N ALA A 112 -10.52 4.23 5.12
CA ALA A 112 -9.55 4.14 4.04
C ALA A 112 -10.12 3.50 2.76
N LEU A 113 -11.05 2.55 2.85
CA LEU A 113 -11.74 1.98 1.69
C LEU A 113 -12.69 2.98 1.02
N VAL A 114 -13.45 3.74 1.82
CA VAL A 114 -14.30 4.82 1.30
C VAL A 114 -13.44 5.88 0.61
N ALA A 115 -12.29 6.21 1.21
CA ALA A 115 -11.30 7.10 0.60
C ALA A 115 -10.77 6.57 -0.74
N LEU A 116 -10.31 5.32 -0.75
CA LEU A 116 -9.78 4.64 -1.94
C LEU A 116 -10.80 4.62 -3.08
N ARG A 117 -12.08 4.38 -2.76
CA ARG A 117 -13.18 4.46 -3.73
C ARG A 117 -13.27 5.85 -4.35
N SER A 118 -13.30 6.91 -3.54
CA SER A 118 -13.34 8.29 -4.05
C SER A 118 -12.12 8.65 -4.92
N PHE A 119 -10.93 8.15 -4.56
CA PHE A 119 -9.71 8.34 -5.36
C PHE A 119 -9.76 7.71 -6.75
N MET A 120 -10.72 6.82 -7.01
CA MET A 120 -10.92 6.33 -8.37
C MET A 120 -11.35 7.43 -9.33
N GLU A 121 -11.98 8.50 -8.86
CA GLU A 121 -12.47 9.60 -9.69
C GLU A 121 -11.40 10.66 -10.00
N THR A 122 -10.22 10.55 -9.39
CA THR A 122 -9.12 11.51 -9.62
C THR A 122 -8.22 11.10 -10.78
N GLU A 123 -7.34 11.99 -11.24
CA GLU A 123 -6.33 11.72 -12.27
C GLU A 123 -5.04 11.17 -11.70
N ALA A 124 -4.26 10.40 -12.49
CA ALA A 124 -3.12 9.64 -11.94
C ALA A 124 -1.92 10.53 -11.73
N ARG A 125 -1.67 11.44 -12.67
CA ARG A 125 -0.64 12.47 -12.60
C ARG A 125 0.73 11.92 -12.18
N GLY A 126 1.07 10.72 -12.67
CA GLY A 126 2.34 10.06 -12.38
C GLY A 126 2.46 9.47 -10.97
N GLN A 127 1.38 9.38 -10.19
CA GLN A 127 1.39 8.71 -8.89
C GLN A 127 1.83 7.25 -9.03
N LEU A 128 2.49 6.71 -7.99
CA LEU A 128 2.89 5.31 -7.97
C LEU A 128 1.66 4.40 -8.08
N GLY A 129 1.69 3.50 -9.06
CA GLY A 129 0.60 2.57 -9.33
C GLY A 129 -0.60 3.19 -10.03
N GLY A 130 -0.55 4.48 -10.37
CA GLY A 130 -1.54 5.14 -11.20
C GLY A 130 -1.41 4.76 -12.67
N LEU A 131 -2.54 4.68 -13.36
CA LEU A 131 -2.63 4.41 -14.79
C LEU A 131 -3.51 5.47 -15.45
N GLU A 132 -3.02 6.03 -16.57
CA GLU A 132 -3.79 6.94 -17.41
C GLU A 132 -4.43 6.18 -18.57
N THR A 133 -5.76 6.17 -18.62
CA THR A 133 -6.53 5.55 -19.69
C THR A 133 -7.76 6.40 -20.01
N THR A 134 -8.37 6.17 -21.18
CA THR A 134 -9.63 6.84 -21.54
C THR A 134 -10.81 6.31 -20.73
N ASP A 135 -11.85 7.13 -20.61
CA ASP A 135 -13.10 6.75 -19.97
C ASP A 135 -13.78 5.55 -20.64
N ASP A 136 -13.64 5.39 -21.96
CA ASP A 136 -14.17 4.23 -22.68
C ASP A 136 -13.50 2.93 -22.23
N VAL A 137 -12.18 2.96 -22.01
CA VAL A 137 -11.44 1.81 -21.46
C VAL A 137 -11.91 1.53 -20.03
N ARG A 138 -12.03 2.56 -19.19
CA ARG A 138 -12.52 2.42 -17.80
C ARG A 138 -13.92 1.81 -17.74
N ARG A 139 -14.85 2.28 -18.58
CA ARG A 139 -16.22 1.74 -18.67
C ARG A 139 -16.26 0.30 -19.15
N ARG A 140 -15.40 -0.06 -20.11
CA ARG A 140 -15.28 -1.46 -20.55
C ARG A 140 -14.78 -2.36 -19.41
N LEU A 141 -13.70 -1.94 -18.74
CA LEU A 141 -13.15 -2.67 -17.60
C LEU A 141 -14.18 -2.78 -16.47
N ALA A 142 -14.96 -1.74 -16.21
CA ALA A 142 -16.06 -1.76 -15.24
C ALA A 142 -17.08 -2.87 -15.56
N LYS A 143 -17.53 -2.98 -16.82
CA LYS A 143 -18.46 -4.04 -17.25
C LYS A 143 -17.89 -5.45 -17.07
N ASP A 144 -16.61 -5.63 -17.39
CA ASP A 144 -15.95 -6.94 -17.31
C ASP A 144 -15.61 -7.32 -15.87
N SER A 145 -15.44 -6.33 -14.98
CA SER A 145 -14.92 -6.51 -13.61
C SER A 145 -15.78 -7.42 -12.74
N GLY A 146 -17.10 -7.44 -12.93
CA GLY A 146 -18.02 -8.28 -12.15
C GLY A 146 -17.76 -9.78 -12.30
N ALA A 147 -17.31 -10.21 -13.48
CA ALA A 147 -17.01 -11.61 -13.79
C ALA A 147 -15.58 -12.04 -13.37
N TRP A 148 -14.74 -11.10 -12.94
CA TRP A 148 -13.39 -11.42 -12.48
C TRP A 148 -13.45 -12.29 -11.22
N ILE A 149 -12.64 -13.35 -11.17
CA ILE A 149 -12.63 -14.35 -10.09
C ILE A 149 -11.33 -14.22 -9.28
N CYS A 150 -11.46 -14.10 -7.96
CA CYS A 150 -10.32 -14.13 -7.07
C CYS A 150 -9.77 -15.56 -6.93
N SER A 151 -8.47 -15.75 -7.17
CA SER A 151 -7.81 -17.05 -7.05
C SER A 151 -7.77 -17.59 -5.63
N THR A 152 -7.89 -16.72 -4.61
CA THR A 152 -7.89 -17.11 -3.20
C THR A 152 -9.31 -17.28 -2.66
N CYS A 153 -10.23 -16.36 -2.97
CA CYS A 153 -11.63 -16.50 -2.51
C CYS A 153 -12.41 -17.55 -3.32
N ALA A 154 -11.94 -17.89 -4.53
CA ALA A 154 -12.64 -18.73 -5.50
C ALA A 154 -14.07 -18.24 -5.82
N LYS A 155 -14.29 -16.93 -5.75
CA LYS A 155 -15.56 -16.26 -6.03
C LYS A 155 -15.35 -15.12 -7.01
N SER A 156 -16.36 -14.85 -7.81
CA SER A 156 -16.41 -13.66 -8.66
C SER A 156 -16.67 -12.40 -7.83
N ASN A 157 -16.28 -11.25 -8.37
CA ASN A 157 -16.54 -9.96 -7.75
C ASN A 157 -18.03 -9.72 -7.49
N ALA A 158 -18.89 -10.10 -8.45
CA ALA A 158 -20.33 -9.98 -8.33
C ALA A 158 -20.89 -10.86 -7.19
N GLU A 159 -20.42 -12.10 -7.05
CA GLU A 159 -20.83 -12.99 -5.94
C GLU A 159 -20.40 -12.43 -4.59
N ILE A 160 -19.16 -11.94 -4.46
CA ILE A 160 -18.66 -11.39 -3.18
C ILE A 160 -19.52 -10.20 -2.70
N ILE A 161 -19.87 -9.30 -3.61
CA ILE A 161 -20.71 -8.16 -3.26
C ILE A 161 -22.14 -8.58 -2.96
N LYS A 162 -22.71 -9.52 -3.73
CA LYS A 162 -24.04 -10.06 -3.46
C LYS A 162 -24.12 -10.68 -2.06
N ASP A 163 -23.14 -11.49 -1.67
CA ASP A 163 -23.03 -12.05 -0.32
C ASP A 163 -22.93 -10.95 0.76
N CYS A 164 -22.33 -9.81 0.43
CA CYS A 164 -22.25 -8.66 1.33
C CYS A 164 -23.60 -7.94 1.47
N GLU A 165 -24.34 -7.78 0.37
CA GLU A 165 -25.68 -7.19 0.37
C GLU A 165 -26.70 -8.02 1.12
N GLU A 166 -26.66 -9.35 0.96
CA GLU A 166 -27.51 -10.26 1.71
C GLU A 166 -27.26 -10.14 3.22
N ARG A 167 -26.00 -10.00 3.64
CA ARG A 167 -25.66 -9.72 5.05
C ARG A 167 -26.15 -8.35 5.53
N CYS A 168 -26.19 -7.33 4.68
CA CYS A 168 -26.78 -6.04 5.04
C CYS A 168 -28.31 -6.09 5.22
N GLN A 169 -28.99 -7.11 4.70
CA GLN A 169 -30.45 -7.26 4.81
C GLN A 169 -30.88 -8.04 6.07
N ASP A 170 -29.92 -8.67 6.75
CA ASP A 170 -30.20 -9.39 7.99
C ASP A 170 -30.63 -8.41 9.11
N PRO A 171 -31.79 -8.61 9.75
CA PRO A 171 -32.29 -7.72 10.80
C PRO A 171 -31.39 -7.66 12.05
N ASP A 172 -30.50 -8.63 12.26
CA ASP A 172 -29.53 -8.63 13.37
C ASP A 172 -28.22 -7.91 13.00
N SER A 173 -28.03 -7.55 11.73
CA SER A 173 -26.84 -6.85 11.25
C SER A 173 -26.93 -5.33 11.43
N THR A 174 -25.86 -4.76 11.97
CA THR A 174 -25.70 -3.30 12.02
C THR A 174 -25.00 -2.81 10.74
N VAL A 175 -25.79 -2.33 9.79
CA VAL A 175 -25.26 -1.70 8.57
C VAL A 175 -24.59 -0.37 8.95
N SER A 176 -23.30 -0.23 8.63
CA SER A 176 -22.55 0.98 8.95
C SER A 176 -22.26 1.79 7.69
N ASP A 177 -22.91 2.94 7.55
CA ASP A 177 -22.50 3.96 6.58
C ASP A 177 -21.43 4.85 7.22
N VAL A 178 -20.20 4.73 6.72
CA VAL A 178 -19.07 5.52 7.24
C VAL A 178 -19.03 6.86 6.55
N ALA A 179 -19.42 7.91 7.29
CA ALA A 179 -19.17 9.28 6.87
C ALA A 179 -17.66 9.56 6.88
N VAL A 180 -17.15 10.15 5.81
CA VAL A 180 -15.74 10.53 5.74
C VAL A 180 -15.49 11.74 6.65
N PRO A 181 -14.50 11.67 7.56
CA PRO A 181 -13.97 12.83 8.28
C PRO A 181 -13.66 14.03 7.38
N GLN A 182 -13.91 15.24 7.89
CA GLN A 182 -13.72 16.50 7.14
C GLN A 182 -12.26 16.73 6.73
N GLU A 183 -11.30 16.26 7.52
CA GLU A 183 -9.86 16.44 7.23
C GLU A 183 -9.42 15.63 6.02
N LEU A 184 -9.91 14.40 5.89
CA LEU A 184 -9.76 13.62 4.65
C LEU A 184 -10.39 14.33 3.47
N LYS A 185 -11.58 14.93 3.64
CA LYS A 185 -12.21 15.72 2.56
C LYS A 185 -11.40 16.94 2.15
N MET A 186 -10.68 17.56 3.07
CA MET A 186 -9.82 18.72 2.78
C MET A 186 -8.57 18.28 2.02
N VAL A 187 -7.90 17.22 2.49
CA VAL A 187 -6.77 16.59 1.77
C VAL A 187 -7.20 16.17 0.37
N TRP A 188 -8.37 15.54 0.23
CA TRP A 188 -8.97 15.22 -1.08
C TRP A 188 -9.19 16.44 -1.94
N LYS A 189 -9.70 17.52 -1.34
CA LYS A 189 -9.99 18.75 -2.09
C LYS A 189 -8.72 19.42 -2.59
N ASP A 190 -7.61 19.33 -1.87
CA ASP A 190 -6.34 19.92 -2.29
C ASP A 190 -5.62 19.04 -3.32
N GLU A 191 -5.71 17.71 -3.21
CA GLU A 191 -5.30 16.77 -4.27
C GLU A 191 -6.16 16.93 -5.54
N LEU A 192 -7.43 17.32 -5.40
CA LEU A 192 -8.32 17.65 -6.51
C LEU A 192 -8.08 19.07 -7.08
N LYS A 193 -7.73 20.07 -6.26
CA LYS A 193 -7.58 21.49 -6.70
C LYS A 193 -6.22 21.81 -7.30
N THR A 194 -5.18 21.05 -6.96
CA THR A 194 -3.87 21.20 -7.61
C THR A 194 -3.92 20.93 -9.12
N ASP A 195 -5.09 20.59 -9.68
CA ASP A 195 -5.42 20.53 -11.11
C ASP A 195 -5.52 21.89 -11.82
N ASP A 196 -5.87 22.98 -11.14
CA ASP A 196 -6.33 24.19 -11.85
C ASP A 196 -5.26 25.30 -12.04
N SER A 197 -4.03 25.10 -11.57
CA SER A 197 -3.04 26.20 -11.46
C SER A 197 -1.73 26.01 -12.23
N ARG A 198 -1.68 25.15 -13.27
CA ARG A 198 -0.46 24.96 -14.09
C ARG A 198 -0.62 24.92 -15.61
N GLN A 199 -1.56 25.68 -16.15
CA GLN A 199 -1.55 26.20 -17.53
C GLN A 199 -2.08 27.64 -17.42
N GLU A 200 -1.38 28.72 -17.77
CA GLU A 200 -0.74 29.03 -19.04
C GLU A 200 0.55 29.84 -18.82
N ASP A 201 1.59 29.52 -19.58
CA ASP A 201 2.76 30.37 -19.72
C ASP A 201 3.04 30.44 -21.24
N GLN A 202 2.71 31.57 -21.89
CA GLN A 202 3.50 32.26 -22.94
C GLN A 202 2.73 33.37 -23.71
N PRO A 203 3.44 34.32 -24.38
CA PRO A 203 3.24 35.76 -24.19
C PRO A 203 2.62 36.49 -25.39
N ALA A 204 2.08 37.70 -25.17
CA ALA A 204 2.33 38.93 -25.97
C ALA A 204 1.35 40.09 -25.68
N ALA A 205 1.96 41.28 -25.52
CA ALA A 205 1.55 42.62 -25.98
C ALA A 205 0.33 43.37 -25.39
N GLU A 206 0.67 44.35 -24.54
CA GLU A 206 0.23 45.77 -24.48
C GLU A 206 -1.25 46.18 -24.46
N SER A 207 -1.66 46.86 -23.37
CA SER A 207 -1.90 48.33 -23.40
C SER A 207 -2.20 48.90 -21.99
N THR A 208 -1.43 49.93 -21.62
CA THR A 208 -1.73 51.19 -20.87
C THR A 208 -2.80 51.15 -19.76
N SER A 209 -2.60 51.69 -18.55
CA SER A 209 -2.02 52.99 -18.15
C SER A 209 -1.87 53.08 -16.62
N GLU A 210 -0.80 53.74 -16.15
CA GLU A 210 -0.71 54.66 -15.00
C GLU A 210 -1.30 54.17 -13.64
N ASP A 211 -0.52 54.00 -12.57
CA ASP A 211 0.13 55.09 -11.85
C ASP A 211 1.30 54.63 -10.95
N SER A 212 2.19 55.58 -10.67
CA SER A 212 3.47 55.47 -9.93
C SER A 212 3.27 55.25 -8.41
N GLU A 213 4.19 54.65 -7.64
CA GLU A 213 5.42 55.26 -7.15
C GLU A 213 6.46 54.21 -6.69
N LEU A 214 7.70 54.42 -7.12
CA LEU A 214 8.92 53.77 -6.63
C LEU A 214 9.56 54.63 -5.54
N ALA A 215 10.18 53.99 -4.54
CA ALA A 215 11.38 54.52 -3.92
C ALA A 215 12.31 53.35 -3.53
N GLU A 216 13.38 53.18 -4.31
CA GLU A 216 14.64 52.59 -3.87
C GLU A 216 15.20 53.48 -2.73
N GLY A 217 15.75 52.97 -1.62
CA GLY A 217 16.93 52.13 -1.51
C GLY A 217 18.08 52.99 -0.96
N PHE A 218 18.65 52.66 0.20
CA PHE A 218 20.11 52.75 0.45
C PHE A 218 20.50 52.28 1.87
N VAL A 219 21.68 51.67 1.94
CA VAL A 219 22.41 51.12 3.09
C VAL A 219 23.41 52.16 3.61
N GLN A 220 23.61 52.35 4.93
CA GLN A 220 24.97 52.62 5.47
C GLN A 220 25.10 52.50 7.02
N THR A 221 26.06 51.65 7.43
CA THR A 221 27.02 51.64 8.57
C THR A 221 26.83 52.42 9.90
N ALA A 222 27.21 51.73 11.01
CA ALA A 222 27.42 52.16 12.41
C ALA A 222 28.56 53.22 12.62
N PRO A 223 28.93 53.75 13.84
CA PRO A 223 29.36 52.98 15.04
C PRO A 223 29.33 53.65 16.47
N GLN A 224 29.77 52.86 17.49
CA GLN A 224 30.34 53.19 18.85
C GLN A 224 29.37 53.67 19.98
N VAL A 225 29.52 53.49 21.31
CA VAL A 225 30.42 52.86 22.35
C VAL A 225 29.70 53.16 23.71
N SER A 226 29.63 52.35 24.78
CA SER A 226 30.63 52.15 25.86
C SER A 226 30.12 51.17 26.95
N THR A 227 31.06 50.40 27.50
CA THR A 227 31.02 49.47 28.67
C THR A 227 31.27 50.19 30.02
N PRO A 228 31.19 49.55 31.22
CA PRO A 228 32.26 48.67 31.79
C PRO A 228 31.72 47.39 32.49
N VAL A 229 32.29 46.19 32.28
CA VAL A 229 33.44 45.50 32.95
C VAL A 229 33.22 45.07 34.41
N ASN A 230 33.19 43.74 34.64
CA ASN A 230 34.01 43.08 35.68
C ASN A 230 34.31 41.60 35.32
N ALA A 231 35.50 41.10 35.70
CA ALA A 231 36.20 39.98 35.08
C ALA A 231 36.32 38.67 35.92
N HIS A 232 36.26 37.53 35.23
CA HIS A 232 36.99 36.22 35.38
C HIS A 232 36.88 35.33 36.65
N PRO A 233 37.27 34.02 36.61
CA PRO A 233 37.79 33.19 35.49
C PRO A 233 37.15 31.78 35.30
N ALA A 234 37.65 31.11 34.25
CA ALA A 234 37.34 29.82 33.62
C ALA A 234 37.25 28.53 34.48
N ALA A 235 36.44 27.57 34.00
CA ALA A 235 36.58 26.13 34.24
C ALA A 235 36.01 25.30 33.06
N ALA A 236 36.66 24.19 32.75
CA ALA A 236 36.54 23.31 31.56
C ALA A 236 35.23 22.48 31.45
N PRO A 237 34.91 21.89 30.27
CA PRO A 237 33.70 21.08 30.09
C PRO A 237 33.88 19.60 30.50
N PRO A 238 32.80 18.91 30.92
CA PRO A 238 32.87 17.52 31.37
C PRO A 238 32.74 16.50 30.21
N ARG A 239 33.45 15.38 30.39
CA ARG A 239 33.44 14.15 29.57
C ARG A 239 32.29 13.21 29.99
N PRO A 240 31.64 12.46 29.07
CA PRO A 240 30.63 11.47 29.43
C PRO A 240 31.25 10.12 29.90
N PRO A 241 30.67 9.40 30.87
CA PRO A 241 31.09 8.06 31.22
C PRO A 241 30.46 6.99 30.30
N GLN A 242 31.23 5.91 30.15
CA GLN A 242 31.08 4.81 29.20
C GLN A 242 30.05 3.74 29.62
N ILE A 243 29.65 3.00 28.58
CA ILE A 243 28.93 1.73 28.54
C ILE A 243 29.57 0.67 29.45
N ALA A 244 28.76 -0.02 30.26
CA ALA A 244 29.15 -1.23 30.95
C ALA A 244 28.64 -2.47 30.19
N HIS A 245 29.58 -3.26 29.68
CA HIS A 245 29.42 -4.65 29.28
C HIS A 245 29.14 -5.52 30.51
N LEU A 246 28.25 -6.51 30.39
CA LEU A 246 28.19 -7.66 31.31
C LEU A 246 28.72 -8.89 30.57
N GLU A 247 29.74 -9.49 31.18
CA GLU A 247 30.56 -10.59 30.67
C GLU A 247 29.89 -11.96 30.82
N ALA A 248 30.33 -12.85 29.92
CA ALA A 248 30.05 -14.27 29.89
C ALA A 248 30.78 -15.02 31.00
N SER A 249 30.19 -16.11 31.49
CA SER A 249 30.87 -17.09 32.33
C SER A 249 31.00 -18.41 31.55
N GLN A 250 32.24 -18.84 31.34
CA GLN A 250 32.62 -20.14 30.80
C GLN A 250 32.90 -21.11 31.95
N ASN A 251 32.52 -22.39 31.78
CA ASN A 251 33.33 -23.52 32.22
C ASN A 251 32.98 -24.80 31.42
N ALA A 252 34.05 -25.51 31.04
CA ALA A 252 34.18 -26.64 30.11
C ALA A 252 33.87 -28.02 30.78
N THR A 253 33.16 -28.97 30.11
CA THR A 253 33.63 -30.22 29.38
C THR A 253 33.94 -31.41 30.32
N PRO A 254 33.69 -32.74 30.04
CA PRO A 254 33.87 -33.45 28.75
C PRO A 254 32.90 -34.58 28.30
N THR A 255 32.91 -34.77 26.96
CA THR A 255 32.94 -35.99 26.11
C THR A 255 32.13 -37.26 26.46
N GLN A 256 31.26 -37.68 25.52
CA GLN A 256 31.18 -39.09 25.08
C GLN A 256 30.68 -39.24 23.60
N GLU A 257 31.57 -39.74 22.74
CA GLU A 257 31.34 -40.50 21.49
C GLU A 257 30.44 -41.74 21.75
N GLN A 258 29.67 -42.39 20.87
CA GLN A 258 29.58 -42.56 19.41
C GLN A 258 28.35 -43.47 19.11
N ARG A 259 27.87 -43.46 17.84
CA ARG A 259 27.37 -44.61 17.03
C ARG A 259 25.96 -44.47 16.42
N VAL A 260 25.96 -44.04 15.15
CA VAL A 260 25.36 -44.68 13.94
C VAL A 260 24.21 -45.68 14.15
N HIS A 261 23.03 -45.40 13.57
CA HIS A 261 22.25 -46.34 12.75
C HIS A 261 21.19 -45.62 11.87
N ALA A 262 21.34 -45.76 10.55
CA ALA A 262 20.27 -45.67 9.53
C ALA A 262 19.39 -46.95 9.62
N THR A 263 18.13 -47.07 9.19
CA THR A 263 17.38 -46.68 7.97
C THR A 263 15.86 -47.03 8.21
N PRO A 264 14.97 -47.09 7.19
CA PRO A 264 14.11 -46.06 6.58
C PRO A 264 12.61 -46.13 7.01
N THR A 265 11.78 -45.15 6.64
CA THR A 265 10.51 -45.34 5.87
C THR A 265 9.85 -43.98 5.52
N GLN A 266 9.32 -43.95 4.30
CA GLN A 266 8.72 -42.89 3.48
C GLN A 266 7.53 -42.13 4.08
N THR A 267 7.36 -40.87 3.65
CA THR A 267 6.10 -40.39 3.05
C THR A 267 6.30 -39.16 2.16
N GLN A 268 6.23 -39.42 0.84
CA GLN A 268 5.67 -38.62 -0.25
C GLN A 268 5.78 -37.08 -0.21
N THR A 269 6.82 -36.57 -0.88
CA THR A 269 6.76 -35.31 -1.61
C THR A 269 6.15 -35.60 -2.98
N THR A 270 5.07 -34.92 -3.36
CA THR A 270 4.59 -34.93 -4.74
C THR A 270 5.62 -34.23 -5.61
N ASP A 271 6.43 -35.05 -6.27
CA ASP A 271 7.36 -34.69 -7.32
C ASP A 271 6.51 -34.22 -8.53
N GLU A 272 6.32 -32.90 -8.65
CA GLU A 272 5.84 -32.26 -9.88
C GLU A 272 6.98 -32.42 -10.90
N ALA A 273 7.01 -33.60 -11.53
CA ALA A 273 7.97 -33.91 -12.58
C ALA A 273 7.81 -32.87 -13.70
N ILE A 274 8.83 -32.03 -13.88
CA ILE A 274 8.93 -31.08 -14.99
C ILE A 274 8.64 -31.89 -16.27
N PRO A 275 7.58 -31.54 -17.03
CA PRO A 275 7.21 -32.31 -18.20
C PRO A 275 8.37 -32.38 -19.19
N LEU A 276 8.73 -33.58 -19.66
CA LEU A 276 9.85 -33.81 -20.59
C LEU A 276 9.78 -32.98 -21.89
N TRP A 277 8.63 -32.39 -22.20
CA TRP A 277 8.49 -31.46 -23.33
C TRP A 277 9.18 -30.12 -23.06
N ILE A 278 9.29 -29.69 -21.79
CA ILE A 278 9.97 -28.45 -21.39
C ILE A 278 11.47 -28.57 -21.64
N ASP A 279 12.09 -29.68 -21.24
CA ASP A 279 13.50 -29.94 -21.54
C ASP A 279 13.77 -29.95 -23.04
N ARG A 280 12.86 -30.54 -23.83
CA ARG A 280 12.95 -30.53 -25.30
C ARG A 280 12.77 -29.13 -25.88
N ALA A 281 11.86 -28.32 -25.34
CA ALA A 281 11.67 -26.94 -25.76
C ALA A 281 12.90 -26.07 -25.46
N ILE A 282 13.53 -26.27 -24.29
CA ILE A 282 14.78 -25.58 -23.91
C ILE A 282 15.90 -25.95 -24.87
N VAL A 283 16.09 -27.24 -25.19
CA VAL A 283 17.13 -27.67 -26.14
C VAL A 283 16.90 -27.06 -27.52
N VAL A 284 15.66 -27.03 -28.02
CA VAL A 284 15.34 -26.40 -29.31
C VAL A 284 15.66 -24.90 -29.30
N LEU A 285 15.30 -24.18 -28.23
CA LEU A 285 15.61 -22.75 -28.08
C LEU A 285 17.12 -22.50 -28.06
N VAL A 286 17.90 -23.32 -27.35
CA VAL A 286 19.36 -23.21 -27.30
C VAL A 286 19.96 -23.45 -28.69
N VAL A 287 19.51 -24.46 -29.42
CA VAL A 287 19.99 -24.73 -30.79
C VAL A 287 19.66 -23.58 -31.73
N LEU A 288 18.45 -23.01 -31.66
CA LEU A 288 18.06 -21.85 -32.47
C LEU A 288 18.91 -20.61 -32.13
N LEU A 289 19.18 -20.37 -30.86
CA LEU A 289 20.01 -19.25 -30.42
C LEU A 289 21.46 -19.41 -30.90
N VAL A 290 22.02 -20.63 -30.81
CA VAL A 290 23.34 -20.95 -31.36
C VAL A 290 23.37 -20.78 -32.88
N ALA A 291 22.34 -21.23 -33.59
CA ALA A 291 22.24 -21.05 -35.05
C ALA A 291 22.17 -19.57 -35.45
N LEU A 292 21.44 -18.74 -34.70
CA LEU A 292 21.39 -17.30 -34.90
C LEU A 292 22.73 -16.63 -34.61
N LEU A 293 23.43 -17.04 -33.55
CA LEU A 293 24.78 -16.55 -33.26
C LEU A 293 25.77 -16.93 -34.37
N ILE A 294 25.70 -18.16 -34.88
CA ILE A 294 26.53 -18.59 -36.02
C ILE A 294 26.18 -17.76 -37.26
N LYS A 295 24.90 -17.54 -37.56
CA LYS A 295 24.47 -16.73 -38.70
C LYS A 295 25.01 -15.29 -38.61
N VAL A 296 24.95 -14.69 -37.41
CA VAL A 296 25.46 -13.34 -37.14
C VAL A 296 27.00 -13.28 -37.21
N LEU A 297 27.70 -14.27 -36.65
CA LEU A 297 29.16 -14.30 -36.63
C LEU A 297 29.79 -14.61 -38.00
N PHE A 298 29.11 -15.41 -38.82
CA PHE A 298 29.61 -15.87 -40.12
C PHE A 298 28.93 -15.19 -41.33
N GLY A 299 27.98 -14.28 -41.10
CA GLY A 299 27.43 -13.39 -42.14
C GLY A 299 26.64 -14.09 -43.26
N LEU A 300 26.01 -15.24 -42.98
CA LEU A 300 25.11 -15.96 -43.89
C LEU A 300 23.65 -15.49 -43.77
#